data_AF-A0A842YBE5-F1
#
_entry.id   AF-A0A842YBE5-F1
#
_cell.length_a   1.000
_cell.length_b   1.000
_cell.length_c   1.000
_cell.angle_alpha   90.00
_cell.angle_beta   90.00
_cell.angle_gamma   90.00
#
_symmetry.space_group_name_H-M   'P 1'
#
loop_
_entity.id
_entity.type
_entity.pdbx_description
1 polymer ?
#
loop_
_entity_poly.entity_id
_entity_poly.type
_entity_poly.pdbx_seq_one_letter_code
_entity_poly.pdbx_strand_id
1 'polypeptide(L)'
;MADVLIIAGSKSDEAIVKKATDVLDELMISYDTEYASAHREPDRVRAIVTNSDAKVMIAIAGLAAALPGVVASYTTKPVIGVPVKVALDGLDALLSIMQMPKGVPLRHLHD
;
A
#
# COMPACT_ATOMS: atom_id res chain seq x y z
N MET A 1 -12.29 -9.69 11.57
CA MET A 1 -11.70 -9.67 10.21
C MET A 1 -11.85 -8.26 9.70
N ALA A 2 -10.75 -7.63 9.30
CA ALA A 2 -10.74 -6.29 8.73
C ALA A 2 -11.18 -6.32 7.26
N ASP A 3 -11.93 -5.32 6.83
CA ASP A 3 -12.33 -5.12 5.44
C ASP A 3 -11.20 -4.54 4.58
N VAL A 4 -10.30 -3.76 5.20
CA VAL A 4 -9.16 -3.12 4.53
C VAL A 4 -7.85 -3.53 5.21
N LEU A 5 -6.84 -3.90 4.41
CA LEU A 5 -5.47 -4.04 4.90
C LEU A 5 -4.65 -2.83 4.46
N ILE A 6 -4.11 -2.08 5.42
CA ILE A 6 -3.11 -1.03 5.15
C ILE A 6 -1.72 -1.62 5.38
N ILE A 7 -0.85 -1.52 4.38
CA ILE A 7 0.55 -1.94 4.48
C ILE A 7 1.48 -0.80 4.08
N ALA A 8 2.40 -0.44 4.96
CA ALA A 8 3.40 0.59 4.70
C ALA A 8 4.82 0.02 4.74
N GLY A 9 5.72 0.58 3.93
CA GLY A 9 7.10 0.11 3.83
C GLY A 9 7.94 0.37 5.09
N SER A 10 7.53 1.34 5.91
CA SER A 10 8.25 1.79 7.11
C SER A 10 7.30 2.48 8.09
N LYS A 11 7.62 2.41 9.40
CA LYS A 11 6.94 3.20 10.43
C LYS A 11 7.15 4.71 10.28
N SER A 12 8.13 5.15 9.49
CA SER A 12 8.26 6.57 9.14
C SER A 12 7.04 7.12 8.38
N ASP A 13 6.25 6.23 7.76
CA ASP A 13 5.07 6.59 6.97
C ASP A 13 3.79 6.64 7.84
N GLU A 14 3.90 6.51 9.17
CA GLU A 14 2.78 6.48 10.14
C GLU A 14 1.84 7.69 9.98
N ALA A 15 2.38 8.87 9.69
CA ALA A 15 1.55 10.06 9.49
C ALA A 15 0.60 9.93 8.28
N ILE A 16 0.98 9.18 7.25
CA ILE A 16 0.20 8.95 6.03
C ILE A 16 -0.76 7.78 6.26
N VAL A 17 -0.30 6.72 6.93
CA VAL A 17 -1.15 5.64 7.43
C VAL A 17 -2.30 6.23 8.25
N LYS A 18 -2.00 7.15 9.16
CA LYS A 18 -3.00 7.80 10.01
C LYS A 18 -4.07 8.54 9.20
N LYS A 19 -3.69 9.25 8.13
CA LYS A 19 -4.67 9.90 7.24
C LYS A 19 -5.63 8.88 6.63
N ALA A 20 -5.12 7.71 6.22
CA ALA A 20 -5.95 6.64 5.69
C ALA A 20 -6.87 6.05 6.77
N THR A 21 -6.34 5.76 7.97
CA THR A 21 -7.13 5.21 9.06
C THR A 21 -8.20 6.18 9.55
N ASP A 22 -7.89 7.48 9.64
CA ASP A 22 -8.86 8.51 10.06
C ASP A 22 -10.09 8.51 9.13
N VAL A 23 -9.89 8.40 7.81
CA VAL A 23 -10.99 8.29 6.84
C VAL A 23 -11.76 6.98 6.99
N LEU A 24 -11.08 5.86 7.24
CA LEU A 24 -11.75 4.58 7.44
C LEU A 24 -12.56 4.57 8.75
N ASP A 25 -12.05 5.20 9.80
CA ASP A 25 -12.75 5.38 11.08
C ASP A 25 -14.03 6.22 10.90
N GLU A 26 -13.95 7.34 10.19
CA GLU A 26 -15.12 8.19 9.85
C GLU A 26 -16.19 7.41 9.08
N LEU A 27 -15.77 6.51 8.20
CA LEU A 27 -16.65 5.66 7.41
C LEU A 27 -17.07 4.37 8.14
N MET A 28 -16.57 4.14 9.35
CA MET A 28 -16.76 2.92 10.15
C MET A 28 -16.37 1.63 9.39
N ILE A 29 -15.31 1.70 8.59
CA ILE A 29 -14.75 0.56 7.86
C ILE A 29 -13.66 -0.09 8.70
N SER A 30 -13.75 -1.40 8.91
CA SER A 30 -12.74 -2.13 9.68
C SER A 30 -11.43 -2.26 8.91
N TYR A 31 -10.30 -2.04 9.59
CA TYR A 31 -8.97 -2.16 8.99
C TYR A 31 -7.94 -2.79 9.92
N ASP A 32 -6.89 -3.36 9.30
CA ASP A 32 -5.65 -3.76 9.95
C ASP A 32 -4.48 -2.97 9.35
N THR A 33 -3.46 -2.68 10.15
CA THR A 33 -2.27 -1.94 9.73
C THR A 33 -1.01 -2.76 9.93
N GLU A 34 -0.21 -2.90 8.88
CA GLU A 34 1.05 -3.63 8.90
C GLU A 34 2.22 -2.80 8.36
N TYR A 35 3.42 -3.10 8.87
CA TYR A 35 4.66 -2.45 8.45
C TYR A 35 5.66 -3.49 7.96
N ALA A 36 5.87 -3.56 6.65
CA ALA A 36 6.81 -4.48 6.03
C ALA A 36 7.35 -3.91 4.71
N SER A 37 8.67 -3.97 4.54
CA SER A 37 9.33 -3.41 3.35
C SER A 37 9.40 -4.43 2.21
N ALA A 38 8.93 -4.06 1.01
CA ALA A 38 9.06 -4.90 -0.17
C ALA A 38 10.52 -5.23 -0.56
N HIS A 39 11.47 -4.35 -0.25
CA HIS A 39 12.87 -4.56 -0.56
C HIS A 39 13.63 -5.35 0.51
N ARG A 40 13.26 -5.17 1.79
CA ARG A 40 14.00 -5.75 2.92
C ARG A 40 13.36 -7.03 3.46
N GLU A 41 12.05 -7.15 3.34
CA GLU A 41 11.25 -8.23 3.94
C GLU A 41 10.19 -8.77 2.93
N PRO A 42 10.58 -9.16 1.70
CA PRO A 42 9.62 -9.55 0.66
C PRO A 42 8.74 -10.76 1.05
N ASP A 43 9.30 -11.74 1.76
CA ASP A 43 8.54 -12.91 2.22
C ASP A 43 7.50 -12.54 3.29
N ARG A 44 7.80 -11.55 4.13
CA ARG A 44 6.85 -11.04 5.12
C ARG A 44 5.70 -10.31 4.44
N VAL A 45 5.99 -9.47 3.44
CA VAL A 45 4.95 -8.82 2.61
C VAL A 45 4.05 -9.87 1.97
N ARG A 46 4.64 -10.90 1.36
CA ARG A 46 3.88 -12.02 0.78
C ARG A 46 2.98 -12.67 1.81
N ALA A 47 3.52 -13.05 2.98
CA ALA A 47 2.76 -13.71 4.02
C ALA A 47 1.59 -12.85 4.54
N ILE A 48 1.82 -11.54 4.77
CA ILE A 48 0.77 -10.60 5.18
C ILE A 48 -0.35 -10.57 4.13
N VAL A 49 0.00 -10.42 2.85
CA VAL A 49 -0.98 -10.27 1.77
C VAL A 49 -1.76 -11.56 1.51
N THR A 50 -1.09 -12.71 1.44
CA THR A 50 -1.75 -13.98 1.10
C THR A 50 -2.60 -14.55 2.24
N ASN A 51 -2.32 -14.16 3.48
CA ASN A 51 -3.09 -14.60 4.65
C ASN A 51 -4.20 -13.60 5.03
N SER A 52 -4.32 -12.47 4.33
CA SER A 52 -5.34 -11.47 4.62
C SER A 52 -6.64 -11.78 3.88
N ASP A 53 -7.76 -11.82 4.61
CA ASP A 53 -9.10 -11.89 4.05
C ASP A 53 -9.68 -10.52 3.67
N ALA A 54 -8.87 -9.46 3.74
CA ALA A 54 -9.31 -8.10 3.42
C ALA A 54 -9.87 -8.00 2.00
N LYS A 55 -10.86 -7.14 1.84
CA LYS A 55 -11.54 -6.90 0.56
C LYS A 55 -10.76 -5.94 -0.32
N VAL A 56 -10.01 -5.00 0.28
CA VAL A 56 -9.19 -3.99 -0.39
C VAL A 56 -7.85 -3.86 0.34
N MET A 57 -6.78 -3.60 -0.41
CA MET A 57 -5.47 -3.32 0.15
C MET A 57 -5.03 -1.90 -0.17
N ILE A 58 -4.47 -1.20 0.82
CA ILE A 58 -3.85 0.11 0.66
C ILE A 58 -2.36 -0.05 0.94
N ALA A 59 -1.53 0.19 -0.07
CA ALA A 59 -0.08 0.05 0.01
C ALA A 59 0.59 1.42 -0.09
N ILE A 60 1.34 1.80 0.94
CA ILE A 60 1.95 3.14 1.08
C ILE A 60 3.47 3.01 0.93
N ALA A 61 4.06 3.71 -0.04
CA ALA A 61 5.51 3.69 -0.25
C ALA A 61 6.05 4.94 -0.96
N GLY A 62 7.28 5.33 -0.62
CA GLY A 62 8.03 6.42 -1.27
C GLY A 62 9.23 5.92 -2.08
N LEU A 63 9.91 6.86 -2.75
CA LEU A 63 11.11 6.63 -3.55
C LEU A 63 10.87 5.61 -4.68
N ALA A 64 11.69 4.55 -4.77
CA ALA A 64 11.44 3.40 -5.63
C ALA A 64 10.27 2.57 -5.07
N ALA A 65 9.04 3.11 -5.17
CA ALA A 65 7.87 2.65 -4.45
C ALA A 65 7.31 1.31 -5.00
N ALA A 66 8.04 0.21 -4.78
CA ALA A 66 7.72 -1.12 -5.29
C ALA A 66 6.61 -1.84 -4.51
N LEU A 67 6.37 -1.46 -3.24
CA LEU A 67 5.44 -2.17 -2.36
C LEU A 67 4.04 -2.33 -2.97
N PRO A 68 3.40 -1.30 -3.56
CA PRO A 68 2.07 -1.46 -4.13
C PRO A 68 2.02 -2.48 -5.27
N GLY A 69 3.02 -2.49 -6.16
CA GLY A 69 3.11 -3.46 -7.25
C GLY A 69 3.36 -4.89 -6.74
N VAL A 70 4.18 -5.04 -5.69
CA VAL A 70 4.42 -6.34 -5.04
C VAL A 70 3.17 -6.85 -4.34
N VAL A 71 2.42 -6.00 -3.65
CA VAL A 71 1.15 -6.38 -3.02
C VAL A 71 0.16 -6.83 -4.10
N ALA A 72 0.03 -6.06 -5.19
CA ALA A 72 -0.87 -6.37 -6.29
C ALA A 72 -0.52 -7.66 -7.06
N SER A 73 0.73 -8.15 -6.98
CA SER A 73 1.10 -9.43 -7.60
C SER A 73 0.72 -10.66 -6.76
N TYR A 74 0.48 -10.48 -5.45
CA TYR A 74 0.12 -11.57 -4.53
C TYR A 74 -1.38 -11.69 -4.25
N THR A 75 -2.20 -10.81 -4.80
CA THR A 75 -3.64 -10.81 -4.55
C THR A 75 -4.44 -10.53 -5.80
N THR A 76 -5.65 -11.06 -5.87
CA THR A 76 -6.65 -10.68 -6.87
C THR A 76 -7.59 -9.59 -6.37
N LYS A 77 -7.41 -9.14 -5.11
CA LYS A 77 -8.19 -8.06 -4.50
C LYS A 77 -7.72 -6.70 -5.04
N PRO A 78 -8.59 -5.67 -5.08
CA PRO A 78 -8.18 -4.32 -5.45
C PRO A 78 -7.05 -3.81 -4.56
N VAL A 79 -6.01 -3.25 -5.19
CA VAL A 79 -4.88 -2.60 -4.50
C VAL A 79 -4.85 -1.12 -4.84
N ILE A 80 -4.77 -0.30 -3.80
CA ILE A 80 -4.60 1.15 -3.87
C ILE A 80 -3.16 1.48 -3.49
N GLY A 81 -2.39 2.05 -4.41
CA GLY A 81 -1.05 2.56 -4.14
C GLY A 81 -1.08 4.03 -3.74
N VAL A 82 -0.42 4.36 -2.63
CA VAL A 82 -0.25 5.74 -2.14
C VAL A 82 1.23 6.12 -2.24
N PRO A 83 1.61 7.01 -3.17
CA PRO A 83 2.97 7.49 -3.32
C PRO A 83 3.33 8.46 -2.20
N VAL A 84 4.38 8.17 -1.45
CA VAL A 84 4.89 9.06 -0.40
C VAL A 84 5.87 10.07 -0.99
N LYS A 85 5.62 11.35 -0.74
CA LYS A 85 6.48 12.46 -1.14
C LYS A 85 7.77 12.49 -0.31
N VAL A 86 8.85 11.88 -0.82
CA VAL A 86 10.18 11.86 -0.17
C VAL A 86 11.24 12.61 -0.95
N ALA A 87 11.42 12.29 -2.24
CA ALA A 87 12.35 12.96 -3.14
C ALA A 87 11.63 13.34 -4.44
N LEU A 88 12.25 14.19 -5.28
CA LEU A 88 11.68 14.64 -6.56
C LEU A 88 10.20 15.07 -6.47
N ASP A 89 9.83 15.72 -5.38
CA ASP A 89 8.46 16.09 -5.06
C ASP A 89 7.41 14.94 -5.10
N GLY A 90 7.85 13.69 -4.95
CA GLY A 90 7.00 12.49 -4.99
C GLY A 90 6.80 11.93 -6.40
N LEU A 91 7.40 12.55 -7.43
CA LEU A 91 7.29 12.08 -8.81
C LEU A 91 7.94 10.71 -9.01
N ASP A 92 9.02 10.43 -8.28
CA ASP A 92 9.68 9.12 -8.24
C ASP A 92 8.74 8.01 -7.77
N ALA A 93 8.08 8.22 -6.64
CA ALA A 93 7.10 7.29 -6.07
C ALA A 93 5.88 7.14 -6.97
N LEU A 94 5.37 8.25 -7.48
CA LEU A 94 4.21 8.27 -8.38
C LEU A 94 4.47 7.43 -9.63
N LEU A 95 5.58 7.68 -10.33
CA LEU A 95 5.92 6.94 -11.56
C LEU A 95 6.23 5.47 -11.27
N SER A 96 6.84 5.16 -10.12
CA SER A 96 7.09 3.78 -9.69
C SER A 96 5.80 2.98 -9.49
N ILE A 97 4.74 3.63 -9.01
CA ILE A 97 3.44 3.01 -8.74
C ILE A 97 2.55 2.99 -9.99
N MET A 98 2.54 4.07 -10.78
CA MET A 98 1.60 4.23 -11.89
C MET A 98 1.95 3.38 -13.11
N GLN A 99 3.23 3.10 -13.35
CA GLN A 99 3.72 2.47 -14.58
C GLN A 99 3.65 0.94 -14.54
N MET A 100 2.64 0.37 -13.89
CA MET A 100 2.45 -1.08 -13.82
C MET A 100 2.10 -1.65 -15.21
N PRO A 101 2.66 -2.82 -15.57
CA PRO A 101 2.34 -3.47 -16.84
C PRO A 101 0.88 -3.91 -16.87
N LYS A 102 0.35 -4.09 -18.08
CA LYS A 102 -1.01 -4.63 -18.28
C LYS A 102 -1.16 -5.96 -17.54
N GLY A 103 -2.28 -6.12 -16.83
CA GLY A 103 -2.61 -7.35 -16.10
C GLY A 103 -2.44 -7.26 -14.58
N VAL A 104 -1.82 -6.20 -14.05
CA VAL A 104 -1.75 -5.95 -12.59
C VAL A 104 -2.62 -4.75 -12.24
N PRO A 105 -3.84 -4.95 -11.70
CA PRO A 105 -4.78 -3.86 -11.43
C PRO A 105 -4.36 -3.09 -10.18
N LEU A 106 -3.85 -1.87 -10.39
CA LEU A 106 -3.44 -0.98 -9.30
C LEU A 106 -4.05 0.40 -9.52
N ARG A 107 -4.79 0.90 -8.52
CA ARG A 107 -5.32 2.27 -8.52
C ARG A 107 -4.40 3.15 -7.66
N HIS A 108 -4.05 4.35 -8.11
CA HIS A 108 -3.23 5.28 -7.34
C HIS A 108 -4.08 6.44 -6.81
N LEU A 109 -3.71 6.97 -5.65
CA LEU A 109 -4.26 8.20 -5.07
C LEU A 109 -3.13 9.24 -4.95
N HIS A 110 -3.46 10.52 -5.03
CA HIS A 110 -2.51 11.61 -4.80
C HIS A 110 -2.80 12.22 -3.44
N ASP A 111 -1.75 12.40 -2.63
CA ASP A 111 -1.81 13.09 -1.33
C ASP A 111 -2.15 14.58 -1.46
#